data_AF-L1IBV2-F1
#
_entry.id   AF-L1IBV2-F1
#
_cell.length_a   1.000
_cell.length_b   1.000
_cell.length_c   1.000
_cell.angle_alpha   90.00
_cell.angle_beta   90.00
_cell.angle_gamma   90.00
#
_symmetry.space_group_name_H-M   'P 1'
#
loop_
_entity.id
_entity.type
_entity.pdbx_description
1 polymer ?
#
loop_
_entity_poly.entity_id
_entity_poly.type
_entity_poly.pdbx_seq_one_letter_code
_entity_poly.pdbx_strand_id
1 'polypeptide(L)'
;MVCLASSIKPQASPCSDLLLAPQDRPRWDADARRTHSQACTGKSRLSAQEKLDIVCMFYSAPASTRCRRTVHQWDIAKAYGKSRAAISKVLKPEYALGVMKTAEGLQMKGRTMVLRAIREESKKKKMQRQHQQQKQKGDTHEKARQKRT
;
A
#
# COMPACT_ATOMS: atom_id res chain seq x y z
N MET A 1 -50.66 8.71 -41.00
CA MET A 1 -49.63 8.82 -42.04
C MET A 1 -48.43 7.99 -41.60
N VAL A 2 -48.11 6.99 -42.43
CA VAL A 2 -47.02 5.99 -42.44
C VAL A 2 -46.06 5.85 -41.24
N CYS A 3 -46.07 4.64 -40.67
CA CYS A 3 -45.03 4.08 -39.82
C CYS A 3 -43.76 3.76 -40.63
N LEU A 4 -42.57 4.13 -40.13
CA LEU A 4 -41.33 3.41 -40.46
C LEU A 4 -40.54 3.12 -39.17
N ALA A 5 -40.47 1.84 -38.85
CA ALA A 5 -39.54 1.25 -37.91
C ALA A 5 -38.14 1.19 -38.55
N SER A 6 -37.08 1.38 -37.75
CA SER A 6 -35.73 0.95 -38.13
C SER A 6 -34.96 0.46 -36.89
N SER A 7 -35.17 -0.83 -36.67
CA SER A 7 -34.24 -1.87 -36.21
C SER A 7 -32.97 -1.45 -35.46
N ILE A 8 -32.96 -1.81 -34.17
CA ILE A 8 -31.76 -2.06 -33.38
C ILE A 8 -31.00 -3.25 -33.97
N LYS A 9 -29.67 -3.14 -34.12
CA LYS A 9 -28.75 -4.29 -34.03
C LYS A 9 -27.49 -3.90 -33.25
N PRO A 10 -27.11 -4.67 -32.22
CA PRO A 10 -25.86 -4.52 -31.49
C PRO A 10 -24.72 -5.17 -32.28
N GLN A 11 -23.60 -4.47 -32.47
CA GLN A 11 -22.36 -5.13 -32.86
C GLN A 11 -21.69 -5.68 -31.61
N ALA A 12 -21.89 -6.99 -31.40
CA ALA A 12 -20.96 -7.82 -30.69
C ALA A 12 -19.62 -7.79 -31.45
N SER A 13 -18.52 -7.52 -30.73
CA SER A 13 -17.19 -7.89 -31.19
C SER A 13 -16.47 -8.62 -30.04
N PRO A 14 -15.71 -9.68 -30.36
CA PRO A 14 -15.61 -10.87 -29.55
C PRO A 14 -14.62 -10.75 -28.39
N CYS A 15 -15.00 -11.36 -27.27
CA CYS A 15 -14.05 -11.82 -26.26
C CYS A 15 -13.11 -12.85 -26.89
N SER A 16 -11.83 -12.51 -26.97
CA SER A 16 -10.72 -13.46 -27.11
C SER A 16 -9.55 -12.94 -26.27
N ASP A 17 -9.43 -13.42 -25.03
CA ASP A 17 -8.40 -14.40 -24.69
C ASP A 17 -8.29 -14.57 -23.17
N LEU A 18 -8.74 -15.74 -22.74
CA LEU A 18 -8.38 -16.32 -21.46
C LEU A 18 -6.91 -16.76 -21.53
N LEU A 19 -5.99 -15.86 -21.21
CA LEU A 19 -4.66 -16.26 -20.73
C LEU A 19 -4.38 -15.55 -19.41
N LEU A 20 -4.50 -16.33 -18.33
CA LEU A 20 -4.12 -15.98 -16.96
C LEU A 20 -2.68 -15.45 -16.93
N ALA A 21 -2.51 -14.14 -17.08
CA ALA A 21 -1.27 -13.46 -16.74
C ALA A 21 -1.15 -13.36 -15.20
N PRO A 22 0.03 -13.56 -14.61
CA PRO A 22 0.19 -13.51 -13.16
C PRO A 22 -0.07 -12.09 -12.66
N GLN A 23 -1.21 -11.85 -11.98
CA GLN A 23 -1.54 -10.68 -11.15
C GLN A 23 -0.51 -9.54 -11.22
N ASP A 24 -0.51 -8.83 -12.35
CA ASP A 24 0.45 -7.77 -12.60
C ASP A 24 0.05 -6.59 -11.72
N ARG A 25 0.93 -6.24 -10.80
CA ARG A 25 0.76 -5.02 -9.98
C ARG A 25 0.58 -3.88 -10.98
N PRO A 26 -0.44 -3.01 -10.82
CA PRO A 26 -0.71 -1.95 -11.78
C PRO A 26 0.57 -1.20 -12.08
N ARG A 27 1.11 -1.45 -13.28
CA ARG A 27 2.37 -0.89 -13.73
C ARG A 27 2.11 0.59 -13.89
N TRP A 28 2.89 1.43 -13.21
CA TRP A 28 2.76 2.88 -13.32
C TRP A 28 2.97 3.29 -14.78
N ASP A 29 1.87 3.56 -15.48
CA ASP A 29 1.87 4.10 -16.83
C ASP A 29 2.26 5.59 -16.82
N ALA A 30 2.46 6.15 -18.01
CA ALA A 30 2.87 7.55 -18.15
C ALA A 30 1.80 8.51 -17.60
N ASP A 31 0.53 8.18 -17.77
CA ASP A 31 -0.60 9.02 -17.37
C ASP A 31 -0.83 8.98 -15.85
N ALA A 32 -0.70 7.83 -15.19
CA ALA A 32 -0.72 7.72 -13.74
C ALA A 32 0.45 8.47 -13.11
N ARG A 33 1.64 8.45 -13.73
CA ARG A 33 2.78 9.28 -13.28
C ARG A 33 2.48 10.76 -13.43
N ARG A 34 1.97 11.20 -14.58
CA ARG A 34 1.61 12.61 -14.82
C ARG A 34 0.56 13.10 -13.82
N THR A 35 -0.50 12.33 -13.64
CA THR A 35 -1.59 12.61 -12.68
C THR A 35 -1.06 12.68 -11.25
N HIS A 36 -0.21 11.73 -10.85
CA HIS A 36 0.41 11.75 -9.54
C HIS A 36 1.31 12.97 -9.33
N SER A 37 2.14 13.32 -10.32
CA SER A 37 3.00 14.49 -10.27
C SER A 37 2.18 15.77 -10.12
N GLN A 38 1.15 15.96 -10.96
CA GLN A 38 0.24 17.11 -10.85
C GLN A 38 -0.43 17.19 -9.48
N ALA A 39 -0.92 16.05 -8.96
CA ALA A 39 -1.52 15.99 -7.62
C ALA A 39 -0.51 16.24 -6.49
N CYS A 40 0.79 16.15 -6.75
CA CYS A 40 1.86 16.41 -5.78
C CYS A 40 2.55 17.77 -5.97
N THR A 41 2.34 18.43 -7.10
CA THR A 41 2.86 19.78 -7.36
C THR A 41 2.40 20.75 -6.27
N GLY A 42 3.32 21.55 -5.74
CA GLY A 42 3.04 22.53 -4.69
C GLY A 42 2.89 21.95 -3.27
N LYS A 43 2.96 20.63 -3.09
CA LYS A 43 2.88 20.02 -1.74
C LYS A 43 4.26 20.01 -1.07
N SER A 44 4.38 20.74 0.04
CA SER A 44 5.59 20.76 0.86
C SER A 44 5.91 19.39 1.47
N ARG A 45 7.21 19.13 1.64
CA ARG A 45 7.72 17.93 2.32
C ARG A 45 7.20 17.86 3.76
N LEU A 46 7.06 16.64 4.28
CA LEU A 46 6.72 16.43 5.69
C LEU A 46 7.84 16.99 6.59
N SER A 47 7.46 17.85 7.54
CA SER A 47 8.33 18.38 8.58
C SER A 47 8.75 17.27 9.55
N ALA A 48 9.75 17.54 10.39
CA ALA A 48 10.17 16.59 11.43
C ALA A 48 9.02 16.31 12.41
N GLN A 49 8.30 17.36 12.83
CA GLN A 49 7.18 17.25 13.74
C GLN A 49 5.99 16.48 13.14
N GLU A 50 5.64 16.76 11.88
CA GLU A 50 4.56 16.03 11.20
C GLU A 50 4.87 14.53 11.12
N LYS A 51 6.14 14.16 10.86
CA LYS A 51 6.54 12.73 10.83
C LYS A 51 6.37 12.08 12.20
N LEU A 52 6.77 12.77 13.27
CA LEU A 52 6.64 12.26 14.63
C LEU A 52 5.18 12.02 14.98
N ASP A 53 4.34 13.02 14.71
CA ASP A 53 2.91 12.97 14.98
C ASP A 53 2.22 11.83 14.21
N ILE A 54 2.49 11.69 12.91
CA ILE A 54 1.99 10.59 12.08
C ILE A 54 2.40 9.22 12.64
N VAL A 55 3.65 9.05 13.05
CA VAL A 55 4.14 7.79 13.62
C VAL A 55 3.47 7.51 14.95
N CYS A 56 3.36 8.50 15.84
CA CYS A 56 2.69 8.37 17.13
C CYS A 56 1.22 7.97 16.97
N MET A 57 0.48 8.73 16.16
CA MET A 57 -0.94 8.50 15.91
C MET A 57 -1.17 7.09 15.35
N PHE A 58 -0.36 6.68 14.37
CA PHE A 58 -0.53 5.37 13.73
C PHE A 58 -0.13 4.21 14.64
N TYR A 59 1.00 4.27 15.34
CA TYR A 59 1.49 3.13 16.14
C TYR A 59 0.88 3.05 17.55
N SER A 60 0.31 4.13 18.07
CA SER A 60 -0.47 4.11 19.31
C SER A 60 -1.89 3.59 19.10
N ALA A 61 -2.42 3.66 17.87
CA ALA A 61 -3.74 3.15 17.56
C ALA A 61 -3.82 1.62 17.77
N PRO A 62 -4.90 1.10 18.38
CA PRO A 62 -5.10 -0.33 18.55
C PRO A 62 -5.01 -1.07 17.20
N ALA A 63 -4.23 -2.13 17.17
CA ALA A 63 -4.21 -3.05 16.04
C ALA A 63 -5.33 -4.07 16.23
N SER A 64 -6.32 -4.08 15.34
CA SER A 64 -7.33 -5.15 15.30
C SER A 64 -6.66 -6.47 14.91
N THR A 65 -7.25 -7.59 15.34
CA THR A 65 -6.80 -8.97 15.11
C THR A 65 -6.59 -9.31 13.63
N ARG A 66 -7.26 -8.60 12.70
CA ARG A 66 -7.08 -8.74 11.24
C ARG A 66 -6.06 -7.78 10.61
N CYS A 67 -5.03 -7.37 11.35
CA CYS A 67 -3.91 -6.57 10.83
C CYS A 67 -4.30 -5.17 10.30
N ARG A 68 -5.50 -4.68 10.61
CA ARG A 68 -5.93 -3.30 10.32
C ARG A 68 -5.90 -2.51 11.63
N ARG A 69 -5.10 -1.45 11.66
CA ARG A 69 -5.24 -0.44 12.71
C ARG A 69 -6.50 0.38 12.45
N THR A 70 -7.06 0.95 13.51
CA THR A 70 -8.23 1.83 13.41
C THR A 70 -7.96 3.06 12.55
N VAL A 71 -6.70 3.54 12.54
CA VAL A 71 -6.28 4.68 11.71
C VAL A 71 -5.79 4.18 10.34
N HIS A 72 -6.48 4.58 9.27
CA HIS A 72 -6.09 4.24 7.89
C HIS A 72 -5.11 5.26 7.30
N GLN A 73 -4.13 4.79 6.51
CA GLN A 73 -3.14 5.65 5.85
C GLN A 73 -3.76 6.70 4.93
N TRP A 74 -4.95 6.42 4.38
CA TRP A 74 -5.64 7.34 3.50
C TRP A 74 -6.23 8.53 4.27
N ASP A 75 -6.74 8.29 5.48
CA ASP A 75 -7.25 9.35 6.35
C ASP A 75 -6.10 10.23 6.85
N ILE A 76 -4.96 9.62 7.20
CA ILE A 76 -3.73 10.36 7.51
C ILE A 76 -3.29 11.21 6.31
N ALA A 77 -3.29 10.65 5.11
CA ALA A 77 -2.89 11.40 3.91
C ALA A 77 -3.78 12.63 3.68
N LYS A 78 -5.09 12.51 3.91
CA LYS A 78 -6.03 13.64 3.85
C LYS A 78 -5.77 14.66 4.95
N ALA A 79 -5.62 14.22 6.20
CA ALA A 79 -5.42 15.09 7.36
C ALA A 79 -4.19 16.01 7.22
N TYR A 80 -3.07 15.48 6.70
CA TYR A 80 -1.84 16.27 6.49
C TYR A 80 -1.70 16.82 5.06
N GLY A 81 -2.70 16.64 4.20
CA GLY A 81 -2.66 17.08 2.79
C GLY A 81 -1.51 16.47 1.97
N LYS A 82 -1.01 15.28 2.35
CA LYS A 82 0.15 14.63 1.71
C LYS A 82 -0.27 13.46 0.82
N SER A 83 0.65 13.03 -0.04
CA SER A 83 0.41 11.83 -0.85
C SER A 83 0.42 10.57 0.02
N ARG A 84 -0.43 9.59 -0.33
CA ARG A 84 -0.44 8.28 0.34
C ARG A 84 0.92 7.58 0.29
N ALA A 85 1.69 7.80 -0.78
CA ALA A 85 3.05 7.28 -0.91
C ALA A 85 4.02 7.86 0.13
N ALA A 86 3.91 9.17 0.42
CA ALA A 86 4.69 9.82 1.46
C ALA A 86 4.35 9.25 2.85
N ILE A 87 3.06 9.12 3.18
CA ILE A 87 2.61 8.50 4.43
C ILE A 87 3.12 7.06 4.53
N SER A 88 2.96 6.27 3.47
CA SER A 88 3.42 4.88 3.43
C SER A 88 4.92 4.75 3.69
N LYS A 89 5.75 5.69 3.20
CA LYS A 89 7.19 5.74 3.48
C LYS A 89 7.47 6.01 4.96
N VAL A 90 6.77 6.96 5.57
CA VAL A 90 6.97 7.32 6.99
C VAL A 90 6.57 6.18 7.92
N LEU A 91 5.50 5.46 7.58
CA LEU A 91 5.00 4.32 8.34
C LEU A 91 5.76 3.01 8.08
N LYS A 92 6.85 3.03 7.31
CA LYS A 92 7.74 1.87 7.26
C LYS A 92 8.42 1.73 8.62
N PRO A 93 8.44 0.54 9.23
CA PRO A 93 9.03 0.35 10.54
C PRO A 93 10.47 0.86 10.64
N GLU A 94 11.27 0.66 9.60
CA GLU A 94 12.66 1.10 9.53
C GLU A 94 12.78 2.63 9.58
N TYR A 95 11.89 3.33 8.87
CA TYR A 95 11.86 4.79 8.85
C TYR A 95 11.27 5.37 10.14
N ALA A 96 10.17 4.80 10.63
CA ALA A 96 9.52 5.18 11.87
C ALA A 96 10.47 5.08 13.08
N LEU A 97 11.31 4.03 13.14
CA LEU A 97 12.36 3.93 14.16
C LEU A 97 13.36 5.08 14.06
N GLY A 98 13.75 5.48 12.85
CA GLY A 98 14.64 6.62 12.63
C GLY A 98 14.02 7.92 13.15
N VAL A 99 12.74 8.15 12.86
CA VAL A 99 11.99 9.30 13.38
C VAL A 99 11.97 9.30 14.91
N MET A 100 11.79 8.14 15.56
CA MET A 100 11.77 8.02 17.04
C MET A 100 13.14 8.09 17.73
N LYS A 101 14.23 8.19 16.96
CA LYS A 101 15.60 8.41 17.47
C LYS A 101 16.01 9.90 17.48
N THR A 102 15.21 10.77 16.86
CA THR A 102 15.45 12.22 16.86
C THR A 102 15.27 12.82 18.26
N ALA A 103 15.80 14.03 18.49
CA ALA A 103 15.75 14.70 19.78
C ALA A 103 14.30 14.90 20.27
N GLU A 104 13.41 15.24 19.35
CA GLU A 104 11.98 15.42 19.59
C GLU A 104 11.29 14.07 19.83
N GLY A 105 11.70 13.03 19.10
CA GLY A 105 11.23 11.66 19.31
C GLY A 105 11.63 11.05 20.65
N LEU A 106 12.75 11.48 21.23
CA LEU A 106 13.19 11.05 22.57
C LEU A 106 12.30 11.61 23.69
N GLN A 107 11.76 12.82 23.51
CA GLN A 107 10.94 13.53 24.50
C GLN A 107 9.45 13.13 24.45
N MET A 108 9.06 12.26 23.52
CA MET A 108 7.67 11.91 23.30
C MET A 108 7.09 11.00 24.40
N LYS A 109 5.89 11.35 24.88
CA LYS A 109 5.14 10.55 25.87
C LYS A 109 4.65 9.24 25.24
N GLY A 110 4.89 8.11 25.91
CA GLY A 110 4.47 6.79 25.40
C GLY A 110 5.40 6.22 24.33
N ARG A 111 6.59 6.80 24.14
CA ARG A 111 7.62 6.33 23.21
C ARG A 111 7.89 4.83 23.30
N THR A 112 7.96 4.27 24.51
CA THR A 112 8.23 2.85 24.73
C THR A 112 7.16 1.95 24.08
N MET A 113 5.89 2.36 24.14
CA MET A 113 4.77 1.63 23.53
C MET A 113 4.85 1.70 21.99
N VAL A 114 5.09 2.90 21.45
CA VAL A 114 5.29 3.11 20.01
C VAL A 114 6.45 2.27 19.49
N LEU A 115 7.59 2.28 20.17
CA LEU A 115 8.76 1.47 19.79
C LEU A 115 8.47 -0.04 19.82
N ARG A 116 7.71 -0.50 20.82
CA ARG A 116 7.28 -1.91 20.91
C ARG A 116 6.42 -2.27 19.70
N ALA A 117 5.40 -1.46 19.39
CA ALA A 117 4.51 -1.67 18.26
C ALA A 117 5.27 -1.67 16.92
N ILE A 118 6.25 -0.79 16.74
CA ILE A 118 7.10 -0.75 15.54
C ILE A 118 7.90 -2.07 15.40
N ARG A 119 8.54 -2.54 16.48
CA ARG A 119 9.32 -3.79 16.44
C ARG A 119 8.45 -5.00 16.12
N GLU A 120 7.26 -5.09 16.69
CA GLU A 120 6.31 -6.15 16.40
C GLU A 120 5.89 -6.15 14.93
N GLU A 121 5.64 -4.97 14.36
CA GLU A 121 5.31 -4.86 12.94
C GLU A 121 6.48 -5.29 12.03
N SER A 122 7.72 -4.92 12.37
CA SER A 122 8.91 -5.39 11.66
C SER A 122 9.02 -6.92 11.68
N LYS A 123 8.84 -7.54 12.85
CA LYS A 123 8.87 -9.00 13.02
C LYS A 123 7.77 -9.66 12.18
N LYS A 124 6.54 -9.16 12.26
CA LYS A 124 5.40 -9.67 11.47
C LYS A 124 5.65 -9.59 9.97
N LYS A 125 6.14 -8.45 9.47
CA LYS A 125 6.50 -8.29 8.05
C LYS A 125 7.61 -9.25 7.62
N LYS A 126 8.61 -9.51 8.48
CA LYS A 126 9.67 -10.48 8.20
C LYS A 126 9.11 -11.89 8.06
N MET A 127 8.25 -12.32 9.00
CA MET A 127 7.60 -13.63 8.97
C MET A 127 6.71 -13.80 7.72
N GLN A 128 5.90 -12.80 7.39
CA GLN A 128 5.05 -12.82 6.19
C GLN A 128 5.86 -12.97 4.90
N ARG A 129 6.99 -12.26 4.78
CA ARG A 129 7.88 -12.38 3.63
C ARG A 129 8.50 -13.78 3.51
N GLN A 130 8.91 -14.37 4.62
CA GLN A 130 9.46 -15.74 4.64
C GLN A 130 8.43 -16.77 4.20
N HIS A 131 7.21 -16.70 4.75
CA HIS A 131 6.12 -17.58 4.36
C HIS A 131 5.77 -17.45 2.87
N GLN A 132 5.73 -16.22 2.34
CA GLN A 132 5.46 -15.97 0.93
C GLN A 132 6.56 -16.52 0.00
N GLN A 133 7.83 -16.45 0.41
CA GLN A 133 8.95 -17.03 -0.35
C GLN A 133 8.90 -18.56 -0.36
N GLN A 134 8.57 -19.20 0.75
CA GLN A 134 8.41 -20.65 0.82
C GLN A 134 7.28 -21.14 -0.08
N LYS A 135 6.15 -20.43 -0.10
CA LYS A 135 5.01 -20.74 -0.98
C LYS A 135 5.39 -20.63 -2.46
N GLN A 136 6.06 -19.55 -2.86
CA GLN A 136 6.51 -19.37 -4.24
C GLN A 136 7.50 -20.45 -4.69
N LYS A 137 8.40 -20.91 -3.81
CA LYS A 137 9.32 -22.01 -4.10
C LYS A 137 8.58 -23.34 -4.29
N GLY A 138 7.58 -23.62 -3.46
CA GLY A 138 6.69 -24.79 -3.62
C GLY A 138 5.95 -24.76 -4.95
N ASP A 139 5.28 -23.65 -5.25
CA ASP A 139 4.51 -23.47 -6.50
C ASP A 139 5.40 -23.56 -7.75
N THR A 140 6.64 -23.07 -7.67
CA THR A 140 7.61 -23.14 -8.79
C THR A 140 8.11 -24.57 -9.00
N HIS A 141 8.39 -25.29 -7.91
CA HIS A 141 8.82 -26.69 -7.98
C HIS A 141 7.70 -27.61 -8.50
N GLU A 142 6.46 -27.37 -8.09
CA GLU A 142 5.29 -28.12 -8.58
C GLU A 142 5.04 -27.88 -10.08
N LYS A 143 5.09 -26.63 -10.53
CA LYS A 143 4.98 -26.28 -11.97
C LYS A 143 6.11 -26.87 -12.81
N ALA A 144 7.32 -26.96 -12.25
CA ALA A 144 8.46 -27.58 -12.93
C ALA A 144 8.31 -29.11 -13.05
N ARG A 145 7.67 -29.76 -12.06
CA ARG A 145 7.37 -31.20 -12.07
C ARG A 145 6.31 -31.55 -13.10
N GLN A 146 5.24 -30.75 -13.20
CA GLN A 146 4.13 -30.95 -14.15
C GLN A 146 4.53 -30.75 -15.62
N LYS A 147 5.61 -29.99 -15.90
CA LYS A 147 6.15 -29.83 -17.26
C LYS A 147 7.05 -30.98 -17.72
N ARG A 148 7.41 -31.92 -16.83
CA ARG A 148 8.27 -33.07 -17.14
C ARG A 148 7.52 -34.39 -17.30
N THR A 149 6.22 -34.40 -16.99
CA THR A 149 5.25 -35.46 -17.26
C THR A 149 4.44 -35.09 -18.49
#